data_AF-A0A0G1C3U6-F1
#
_entry.id   AF-A0A0G1C3U6-F1
#
_cell.length_a   1.000
_cell.length_b   1.000
_cell.length_c   1.000
_cell.angle_alpha   90.00
_cell.angle_beta   90.00
_cell.angle_gamma   90.00
#
_symmetry.space_group_name_H-M   'P 1'
#
loop_
_entity.id
_entity.type
_entity.pdbx_description
1 polymer ?
#
loop_
_entity_poly.entity_id
_entity_poly.type
_entity_poly.pdbx_seq_one_letter_code
_entity_poly.pdbx_strand_id
1 'polypeptide(L)'
;MKLRKYLLFGGVCCIFVAIFIVAGVVIVRSINTPQAPWRLDTSWKAPVDMRWGAVFAELNGDGLPDILKSYRHFDPPTIRGAYINTGAGWQEDNRWLPPDDISFGNDSIISPYGVVAVDLNGDGLSDLVRSERDEGGVIRSVYLNTGAGWKNTTDEWVKGWDSGAILERRVDGGLRFQDLNGDGLVDMIRTYTQPYDGQLNTWVYLNQGTGVE
;
A
#
# COMPACT_ATOMS: atom_id res chain seq x y z
N MET A 1 31.97 24.22 -44.61
CA MET A 1 30.58 23.93 -45.04
C MET A 1 29.67 24.04 -43.82
N LYS A 2 28.79 25.05 -43.75
CA LYS A 2 27.92 25.30 -42.58
C LYS A 2 26.76 24.30 -42.56
N LEU A 3 26.63 23.48 -41.50
CA LEU A 3 25.42 22.69 -41.26
C LEU A 3 24.24 23.65 -41.04
N ARG A 4 23.18 23.55 -41.85
CA ARG A 4 21.87 24.15 -41.53
C ARG A 4 20.99 23.06 -40.93
N LYS A 5 20.60 23.22 -39.66
CA LYS A 5 19.62 22.37 -38.99
C LYS A 5 18.22 22.86 -39.38
N TYR A 6 17.38 21.99 -39.93
CA TYR A 6 15.96 22.28 -40.14
C TYR A 6 15.17 21.34 -39.22
N LEU A 7 14.43 21.90 -38.25
CA LEU A 7 13.37 21.18 -37.56
C LEU A 7 12.08 21.41 -38.37
N LEU A 8 11.49 20.34 -38.90
CA LEU A 8 10.14 20.36 -39.44
C LEU A 8 9.19 19.83 -38.36
N PHE A 9 8.17 20.62 -38.02
CA PHE A 9 7.13 20.24 -37.08
C PHE A 9 5.92 19.72 -37.87
N GLY A 10 5.59 18.44 -37.70
CA GLY A 10 4.37 17.80 -38.19
C GLY A 10 3.73 17.04 -37.03
N GLY A 11 2.44 17.27 -36.80
CA GLY A 11 1.73 16.87 -35.59
C GLY A 11 1.40 15.38 -35.44
N VAL A 12 1.02 15.05 -34.20
CA VAL A 12 0.24 13.87 -33.77
C VAL A 12 0.89 12.51 -33.98
N CYS A 13 2.13 12.33 -33.55
CA CYS A 13 2.64 11.11 -32.92
C CYS A 13 4.06 11.41 -32.42
N CYS A 14 4.50 10.79 -31.31
CA CYS A 14 5.78 11.06 -30.62
C CYS A 14 7.05 10.61 -31.39
N ILE A 15 7.09 10.81 -32.71
CA ILE A 15 8.24 10.48 -33.55
C ILE A 15 8.81 11.80 -34.08
N PHE A 16 9.94 12.21 -33.52
CA PHE A 16 10.73 13.29 -34.11
C PHE A 16 11.62 12.70 -35.18
N VAL A 17 11.62 13.30 -36.37
CA VAL A 17 12.51 12.87 -37.44
C VAL A 17 13.68 13.86 -37.51
N ALA A 18 14.88 13.40 -37.16
CA ALA A 18 16.10 14.17 -37.37
C ALA A 18 16.65 13.86 -38.77
N ILE A 19 16.81 14.91 -39.58
CA ILE A 19 17.38 14.83 -40.93
C ILE A 19 18.81 15.36 -40.89
N PHE A 20 19.78 14.53 -41.27
CA PHE A 20 21.17 14.92 -41.44
C PHE A 20 21.56 14.80 -42.91
N ILE A 21 22.31 15.78 -43.42
CA ILE A 21 22.93 15.68 -44.74
C ILE A 21 24.44 15.56 -44.52
N VAL A 22 25.00 14.40 -44.85
CA VAL A 22 26.43 14.12 -44.74
C VAL A 22 26.90 13.57 -46.09
N ALA A 23 27.84 14.27 -46.74
CA ALA A 23 28.43 13.88 -48.04
C ALA A 23 27.39 13.55 -49.15
N GLY A 24 26.26 14.26 -49.18
CA GLY A 24 25.21 14.05 -50.19
C GLY A 24 24.20 12.96 -49.85
N VAL A 25 24.36 12.26 -48.71
CA VAL A 25 23.40 11.27 -48.22
C VAL A 25 22.45 11.92 -47.21
N VAL A 26 21.14 11.70 -47.40
CA VAL A 26 20.10 12.08 -46.44
C VAL A 26 19.92 10.94 -45.44
N ILE A 27 20.28 11.18 -44.17
CA ILE A 27 20.05 10.26 -43.06
C ILE A 27 18.80 10.71 -42.32
N VAL A 28 17.81 9.83 -42.25
CA VAL A 28 16.55 10.03 -41.52
C VAL A 28 16.58 9.13 -40.28
N ARG A 29 16.53 9.71 -39.08
CA ARG A 29 16.38 8.93 -37.83
C ARG A 29 15.09 9.31 -37.13
N SER A 30 14.27 8.31 -36.80
CA SER A 30 13.20 8.44 -35.83
C SER A 30 13.80 8.51 -34.42
N ILE A 31 13.54 9.60 -33.73
CA ILE A 31 13.82 9.78 -32.31
C ILE A 31 12.49 9.55 -31.59
N ASN A 32 12.37 8.42 -30.91
CA ASN A 32 11.31 8.24 -29.93
C ASN A 32 11.68 9.10 -28.72
N THR A 33 10.90 10.14 -28.45
CA THR A 33 10.99 10.78 -27.14
C THR A 33 10.48 9.79 -26.10
N PRO A 34 11.21 9.55 -24.99
CA PRO A 34 10.69 8.74 -23.89
C PRO A 34 9.32 9.28 -23.50
N GLN A 35 8.29 8.43 -23.54
CA GLN A 35 7.01 8.81 -22.95
C GLN A 35 7.23 9.02 -21.45
N ALA A 36 6.55 10.01 -20.88
CA ALA A 36 6.52 10.15 -19.44
C ALA A 36 6.05 8.81 -18.83
N PRO A 37 6.69 8.32 -17.76
CA PRO A 37 6.29 7.05 -17.14
C PRO A 37 4.87 7.11 -16.56
N TRP A 38 4.30 8.32 -16.44
CA TRP A 38 2.97 8.56 -15.90
C TRP A 38 2.06 9.20 -16.96
N ARG A 39 0.86 8.64 -17.12
CA ARG A 39 -0.22 9.20 -17.91
C ARG A 39 -1.45 9.32 -17.02
N LEU A 40 -2.05 10.51 -16.98
CA LEU A 40 -3.33 10.70 -16.30
C LEU A 40 -4.41 9.89 -17.01
N ASP A 41 -5.05 9.00 -16.28
CA ASP A 41 -6.26 8.30 -16.70
C ASP A 41 -7.44 8.84 -15.89
N THR A 42 -8.43 9.40 -16.58
CA THR A 42 -9.65 9.97 -15.96
C THR A 42 -10.85 9.03 -16.04
N SER A 43 -10.68 7.84 -16.64
CA SER A 43 -11.73 6.81 -16.70
C SER A 43 -11.90 6.10 -15.35
N TRP A 44 -10.81 5.99 -14.58
CA TRP A 44 -10.83 5.42 -13.23
C TRP A 44 -11.31 6.43 -12.20
N LYS A 45 -12.28 6.00 -11.38
CA LYS A 45 -12.78 6.76 -10.24
C LYS A 45 -12.84 5.84 -9.03
N ALA A 46 -12.18 6.24 -7.94
CA ALA A 46 -12.31 5.51 -6.68
C ALA A 46 -13.77 5.59 -6.18
N PRO A 47 -14.29 4.51 -5.56
CA PRO A 47 -15.64 4.50 -5.01
C PRO A 47 -15.72 5.29 -3.69
N VAL A 48 -14.56 5.69 -3.16
CA VAL A 48 -14.39 6.35 -1.86
C VAL A 48 -13.34 7.45 -1.95
N ASP A 49 -13.42 8.41 -1.03
CA ASP A 49 -12.35 9.38 -0.80
C ASP A 49 -11.26 8.73 0.08
N MET A 50 -10.06 8.60 -0.48
CA MET A 50 -8.94 7.90 0.13
C MET A 50 -8.41 8.57 1.40
N ARG A 51 -8.74 9.85 1.64
CA ARG A 51 -8.30 10.58 2.82
C ARG A 51 -8.95 10.09 4.11
N TRP A 52 -10.13 9.46 4.02
CA TRP A 52 -10.93 9.06 5.17
C TRP A 52 -10.78 7.57 5.48
N GLY A 53 -9.54 7.13 5.68
CA GLY A 53 -9.27 5.76 6.08
C GLY A 53 -9.66 4.74 5.01
N ALA A 54 -8.99 4.80 3.85
CA ALA A 54 -9.05 3.74 2.85
C ALA A 54 -7.66 3.14 2.63
N VAL A 55 -7.60 1.84 2.41
CA VAL A 55 -6.38 1.09 2.12
C VAL A 55 -6.61 0.15 0.94
N PHE A 56 -5.54 -0.16 0.20
CA PHE A 56 -5.57 -1.22 -0.80
C PHE A 56 -5.22 -2.57 -0.16
N ALA A 57 -5.82 -3.64 -0.66
CA ALA A 57 -5.64 -5.01 -0.20
C ALA A 57 -5.96 -5.99 -1.34
N GLU A 58 -5.35 -7.16 -1.37
CA GLU A 58 -5.80 -8.29 -2.20
C GLU A 58 -6.83 -9.10 -1.39
N LEU A 59 -8.12 -9.03 -1.74
CA LEU A 59 -9.17 -9.66 -0.92
C LEU A 59 -9.63 -11.00 -1.47
N ASN A 60 -9.60 -11.18 -2.79
CA ASN A 60 -10.27 -12.29 -3.46
C ASN A 60 -9.33 -13.21 -4.26
N GLY A 61 -8.04 -12.87 -4.32
CA GLY A 61 -6.99 -13.65 -4.99
C GLY A 61 -6.99 -13.50 -6.52
N ASP A 62 -7.57 -12.43 -7.07
CA ASP A 62 -7.62 -12.21 -8.52
C ASP A 62 -6.39 -11.46 -9.07
N GLY A 63 -5.49 -11.01 -8.19
CA GLY A 63 -4.26 -10.30 -8.53
C GLY A 63 -4.47 -8.81 -8.78
N LEU A 64 -5.67 -8.27 -8.53
CA LEU A 64 -5.98 -6.86 -8.59
C LEU A 64 -6.15 -6.29 -7.18
N PRO A 65 -5.61 -5.09 -6.91
CA PRO A 65 -5.80 -4.47 -5.60
C PRO A 65 -7.25 -3.99 -5.43
N ASP A 66 -7.89 -4.45 -4.38
CA ASP A 66 -9.20 -4.04 -3.89
C ASP A 66 -9.08 -2.88 -2.89
N ILE A 67 -10.21 -2.26 -2.53
CA ILE A 67 -10.26 -1.16 -1.55
C ILE A 67 -11.06 -1.59 -0.32
N LEU A 68 -10.45 -1.42 0.86
CA LEU A 68 -11.15 -1.38 2.12
C LEU A 68 -11.27 0.06 2.61
N LYS A 69 -12.41 0.38 3.22
CA LYS A 69 -12.66 1.65 3.88
C LYS A 69 -13.18 1.38 5.29
N SER A 70 -12.60 2.07 6.26
CA SER A 70 -13.06 2.06 7.63
C SER A 70 -12.55 3.30 8.37
N TYR A 71 -13.46 4.09 8.93
CA TYR A 71 -13.06 5.19 9.79
C TYR A 71 -14.07 5.43 10.91
N ARG A 72 -13.54 5.90 12.04
CA ARG A 72 -14.35 6.30 13.18
C ARG A 72 -14.93 7.68 12.92
N HIS A 73 -16.25 7.77 12.92
CA HIS A 73 -17.03 9.01 12.91
C HIS A 73 -17.26 9.49 14.35
N PHE A 74 -17.42 10.81 14.54
CA PHE A 74 -17.67 11.42 15.86
C PHE A 74 -18.91 10.82 16.55
N ASP A 75 -19.98 10.63 15.78
CA ASP A 75 -21.16 9.86 16.17
C ASP A 75 -21.09 8.44 15.57
N PRO A 76 -21.21 7.37 16.37
CA PRO A 76 -21.30 6.01 15.85
C PRO A 76 -22.52 5.84 14.93
N PRO A 77 -22.47 4.92 13.96
CA PRO A 77 -21.50 3.83 13.82
C PRO A 77 -20.23 4.19 13.03
N THR A 78 -19.19 3.35 13.18
CA THR A 78 -18.02 3.33 12.28
C THR A 78 -18.48 3.15 10.83
N ILE A 79 -17.97 3.99 9.92
CA ILE A 79 -18.29 3.89 8.50
C ILE A 79 -17.33 2.90 7.87
N ARG A 80 -17.88 1.86 7.22
CA ARG A 80 -17.12 0.79 6.58
C ARG A 80 -17.60 0.53 5.16
N GLY A 81 -16.70 0.03 4.33
CA GLY A 81 -17.00 -0.43 2.98
C GLY A 81 -15.87 -1.31 2.46
N ALA A 82 -16.20 -2.18 1.52
CA ALA A 82 -15.22 -2.99 0.81
C ALA A 82 -15.62 -3.06 -0.66
N TYR A 83 -14.65 -2.84 -1.55
CA TYR A 83 -14.89 -2.64 -2.97
C TYR A 83 -13.89 -3.45 -3.78
N ILE A 84 -14.40 -4.45 -4.49
CA ILE A 84 -13.65 -5.36 -5.34
C ILE A 84 -13.32 -4.67 -6.66
N ASN A 85 -12.06 -4.74 -7.05
CA ASN A 85 -11.58 -4.25 -8.31
C ASN A 85 -11.92 -5.25 -9.42
N THR A 86 -12.65 -4.81 -10.43
CA THR A 86 -13.07 -5.66 -11.56
C THR A 86 -12.17 -5.51 -12.79
N GLY A 87 -11.10 -4.72 -12.70
CA GLY A 87 -10.28 -4.30 -13.83
C GLY A 87 -10.92 -3.23 -14.72
N ALA A 88 -12.21 -2.92 -14.52
CA ALA A 88 -12.95 -1.87 -15.21
C ALA A 88 -13.65 -0.88 -14.25
N GLY A 89 -13.50 -1.10 -12.94
CA GLY A 89 -14.16 -0.31 -11.91
C GLY A 89 -14.29 -1.09 -10.61
N TRP A 90 -15.29 -0.73 -9.80
CA TRP A 90 -15.42 -1.20 -8.42
C TRP A 90 -16.80 -1.83 -8.18
N GLN A 91 -16.81 -2.97 -7.50
CA GLN A 91 -18.02 -3.64 -7.04
C GLN A 91 -18.00 -3.71 -5.51
N GLU A 92 -19.00 -3.13 -4.84
CA GLU A 92 -19.11 -3.25 -3.39
C GLU A 92 -19.43 -4.70 -2.98
N ASP A 93 -18.75 -5.20 -1.96
CA ASP A 93 -18.94 -6.55 -1.44
C ASP A 93 -18.80 -6.59 0.09
N ASN A 94 -19.95 -6.71 0.77
CA ASN A 94 -20.00 -6.66 2.22
C ASN A 94 -19.39 -7.88 2.91
N ARG A 95 -19.04 -8.95 2.18
CA ARG A 95 -18.30 -10.09 2.75
C ARG A 95 -16.95 -9.66 3.34
N TRP A 96 -16.40 -8.58 2.81
CA TRP A 96 -15.07 -8.09 3.14
C TRP A 96 -15.07 -6.85 4.02
N LEU A 97 -16.22 -6.45 4.59
CA LEU A 97 -16.26 -5.31 5.51
C LEU A 97 -15.20 -5.48 6.60
N PRO A 98 -14.34 -4.46 6.85
CA PRO A 98 -13.38 -4.53 7.93
C PRO A 98 -14.08 -4.85 9.27
N PRO A 99 -13.44 -5.63 10.17
CA PRO A 99 -13.98 -5.88 11.50
C PRO A 99 -14.29 -4.58 12.27
N ASP A 100 -15.23 -4.63 13.22
CA ASP A 100 -15.75 -3.43 13.91
C ASP A 100 -14.66 -2.60 14.63
N ASP A 101 -13.62 -3.27 15.15
CA ASP A 101 -12.50 -2.67 15.87
C ASP A 101 -11.34 -2.24 14.96
N ILE A 102 -11.46 -2.48 13.65
CA ILE A 102 -10.53 -2.01 12.64
C ILE A 102 -11.06 -0.72 12.02
N SER A 103 -10.35 0.37 12.26
CA SER A 103 -10.49 1.63 11.56
C SER A 103 -9.14 2.00 10.97
N PHE A 104 -9.12 2.53 9.75
CA PHE A 104 -7.89 3.02 9.11
C PHE A 104 -7.65 4.50 9.39
N GLY A 105 -8.69 5.24 9.81
CA GLY A 105 -8.52 6.61 10.28
C GLY A 105 -9.69 7.17 11.09
N ASN A 106 -9.56 8.44 11.50
CA ASN A 106 -10.58 9.22 12.19
C ASN A 106 -10.93 10.46 11.35
N ASP A 107 -12.22 10.72 11.13
CA ASP A 107 -12.66 11.84 10.29
C ASP A 107 -12.59 13.21 10.97
N SER A 108 -12.48 13.26 12.29
CA SER A 108 -12.44 14.51 13.04
C SER A 108 -11.04 15.13 13.06
N ILE A 109 -9.99 14.31 12.81
CA ILE A 109 -8.58 14.76 12.89
C ILE A 109 -7.67 14.20 11.78
N ILE A 110 -8.18 13.45 10.79
CA ILE A 110 -7.42 12.77 9.72
C ILE A 110 -6.14 12.14 10.27
N SER A 111 -6.30 11.20 11.20
CA SER A 111 -5.19 10.48 11.83
C SER A 111 -5.31 8.98 11.53
N PRO A 112 -4.24 8.30 11.11
CA PRO A 112 -4.25 6.86 10.88
C PRO A 112 -4.36 6.11 12.22
N TYR A 113 -4.89 4.88 12.20
CA TYR A 113 -5.09 4.05 13.39
C TYR A 113 -4.10 2.88 13.52
N GLY A 114 -2.91 3.03 12.94
CA GLY A 114 -1.86 2.01 13.02
C GLY A 114 -2.28 0.66 12.46
N VAL A 115 -3.01 0.67 11.34
CA VAL A 115 -3.47 -0.54 10.64
C VAL A 115 -2.74 -0.65 9.31
N VAL A 116 -2.30 -1.86 8.97
CA VAL A 116 -1.75 -2.20 7.65
C VAL A 116 -2.52 -3.39 7.07
N ALA A 117 -2.64 -3.40 5.74
CA ALA A 117 -3.03 -4.57 4.98
C ALA A 117 -1.76 -5.27 4.49
N VAL A 118 -1.56 -6.53 4.85
CA VAL A 118 -0.34 -7.29 4.54
C VAL A 118 -0.64 -8.78 4.56
N ASP A 119 -0.09 -9.53 3.59
CA ASP A 119 -0.17 -11.00 3.57
C ASP A 119 0.77 -11.57 4.64
N LEU A 120 0.20 -11.96 5.78
CA LEU A 120 0.95 -12.35 6.97
C LEU A 120 1.25 -13.85 6.98
N ASN A 121 0.39 -14.66 6.38
CA ASN A 121 0.53 -16.12 6.29
C ASN A 121 1.10 -16.60 4.94
N GLY A 122 1.24 -15.74 3.93
CA GLY A 122 1.81 -16.07 2.63
C GLY A 122 0.82 -16.76 1.69
N ASP A 123 -0.48 -16.63 1.91
CA ASP A 123 -1.51 -17.28 1.08
C ASP A 123 -1.90 -16.47 -0.18
N GLY A 124 -1.30 -15.29 -0.34
CA GLY A 124 -1.56 -14.37 -1.43
C GLY A 124 -2.71 -13.40 -1.17
N LEU A 125 -3.39 -13.49 -0.02
CA LEU A 125 -4.44 -12.57 0.40
C LEU A 125 -3.93 -11.60 1.46
N SER A 126 -4.40 -10.37 1.42
CA SER A 126 -4.02 -9.37 2.42
C SER A 126 -4.79 -9.55 3.73
N ASP A 127 -4.06 -9.71 4.83
CA ASP A 127 -4.56 -9.70 6.20
C ASP A 127 -4.59 -8.30 6.79
N LEU A 128 -5.28 -8.13 7.92
CA LEU A 128 -5.32 -6.86 8.64
C LEU A 128 -4.57 -6.97 9.96
N VAL A 129 -3.55 -6.13 10.11
CA VAL A 129 -2.78 -6.00 11.34
C VAL A 129 -2.95 -4.59 11.90
N ARG A 130 -3.51 -4.50 13.10
CA ARG A 130 -3.55 -3.27 13.89
C ARG A 130 -2.52 -3.36 15.01
N SER A 131 -1.73 -2.30 15.18
CA SER A 131 -0.92 -2.13 16.38
C SER A 131 -0.74 -0.65 16.72
N GLU A 132 -1.27 -0.27 17.87
CA GLU A 132 -1.26 1.09 18.38
C GLU A 132 -0.80 1.08 19.84
N ARG A 133 0.13 1.97 20.19
CA ARG A 133 0.60 2.15 21.56
C ARG A 133 0.34 3.57 22.02
N ASP A 134 -0.39 3.70 23.11
CA ASP A 134 -0.62 4.96 23.81
C ASP A 134 -0.22 4.82 25.29
N GLU A 135 -0.48 5.85 26.10
CA GLU A 135 -0.22 5.84 27.54
C GLU A 135 -0.98 4.72 28.27
N GLY A 136 -2.14 4.32 27.75
CA GLY A 136 -2.96 3.23 28.30
C GLY A 136 -2.47 1.82 27.97
N GLY A 137 -1.43 1.67 27.15
CA GLY A 137 -0.88 0.37 26.74
C GLY A 137 -0.85 0.17 25.23
N VAL A 138 -0.72 -1.09 24.82
CA VAL A 138 -0.69 -1.50 23.41
C VAL A 138 -2.00 -2.19 23.07
N ILE A 139 -2.62 -1.76 21.98
CA ILE A 139 -3.73 -2.46 21.33
C ILE A 139 -3.16 -3.19 20.12
N ARG A 140 -3.47 -4.48 19.99
CA ARG A 140 -3.19 -5.25 18.79
C ARG A 140 -4.43 -6.03 18.37
N SER A 141 -4.67 -6.06 17.07
CA SER A 141 -5.68 -6.93 16.47
C SER A 141 -5.07 -7.51 15.20
N VAL A 142 -5.23 -8.82 14.99
CA VAL A 142 -4.84 -9.49 13.76
C VAL A 142 -6.06 -10.24 13.22
N TYR A 143 -6.37 -9.99 11.96
CA TYR A 143 -7.45 -10.66 11.25
C TYR A 143 -6.92 -11.24 9.96
N LEU A 144 -6.94 -12.58 9.85
CA LEU A 144 -6.61 -13.24 8.60
C LEU A 144 -7.77 -13.13 7.62
N ASN A 145 -7.44 -12.86 6.36
CA ASN A 145 -8.33 -13.07 5.24
C ASN A 145 -8.38 -14.58 4.95
N THR A 146 -9.59 -15.14 4.80
CA THR A 146 -9.79 -16.58 4.56
C THR A 146 -10.28 -16.91 3.13
N GLY A 147 -10.32 -15.93 2.23
CA GLY A 147 -11.03 -16.04 0.94
C GLY A 147 -12.55 -15.96 1.06
N ALA A 148 -13.10 -15.98 2.28
CA ALA A 148 -14.54 -15.93 2.57
C ALA A 148 -14.91 -14.85 3.62
N GLY A 149 -13.96 -14.03 4.05
CA GLY A 149 -14.11 -13.02 5.10
C GLY A 149 -12.97 -13.07 6.11
N TRP A 150 -13.17 -12.39 7.25
CA TRP A 150 -12.15 -12.19 8.28
C TRP A 150 -12.25 -13.19 9.42
N LYS A 151 -11.11 -13.75 9.84
CA LYS A 151 -10.97 -14.54 11.07
C LYS A 151 -10.08 -13.80 12.06
N ASN A 152 -10.57 -13.54 13.27
CA ASN A 152 -9.74 -13.00 14.34
C ASN A 152 -8.73 -14.06 14.79
N THR A 153 -7.44 -13.74 14.70
CA THR A 153 -6.31 -14.60 15.05
C THR A 153 -5.29 -13.84 15.91
N THR A 154 -5.77 -12.83 16.64
CA THR A 154 -4.94 -11.92 17.42
C THR A 154 -4.06 -12.67 18.41
N ASP A 155 -4.65 -13.59 19.19
CA ASP A 155 -3.92 -14.32 20.24
C ASP A 155 -2.79 -15.19 19.68
N GLU A 156 -2.94 -15.69 18.46
CA GLU A 156 -1.90 -16.48 17.78
C GLU A 156 -0.77 -15.60 17.29
N TRP A 157 -1.08 -14.54 16.54
CA TRP A 157 -0.07 -13.75 15.81
C TRP A 157 0.65 -12.69 16.64
N VAL A 158 0.16 -12.36 17.84
CA VAL A 158 0.86 -11.42 18.74
C VAL A 158 1.86 -12.11 19.66
N LYS A 159 1.92 -13.45 19.68
CA LYS A 159 2.87 -14.20 20.51
C LYS A 159 4.31 -13.91 20.08
N GLY A 160 5.13 -13.47 21.03
CA GLY A 160 6.53 -13.09 20.78
C GLY A 160 6.71 -11.70 20.15
N TRP A 161 5.63 -10.97 19.85
CA TRP A 161 5.70 -9.58 19.41
C TRP A 161 5.82 -8.65 20.63
N ASP A 162 7.03 -8.54 21.17
CA ASP A 162 7.23 -7.90 22.48
C ASP A 162 7.50 -6.39 22.40
N SER A 163 7.88 -5.85 21.24
CA SER A 163 8.23 -4.43 21.08
C SER A 163 7.64 -3.79 19.83
N GLY A 164 7.40 -2.48 19.92
CA GLY A 164 6.87 -1.66 18.85
C GLY A 164 5.36 -1.68 18.68
N ALA A 165 4.91 -0.67 17.95
CA ALA A 165 3.61 -0.60 17.33
C ALA A 165 3.75 0.09 15.96
N ILE A 166 2.74 -0.06 15.10
CA ILE A 166 2.69 0.66 13.82
C ILE A 166 2.55 2.16 14.10
N LEU A 167 1.72 2.50 15.08
CA LEU A 167 1.52 3.85 15.57
C LEU A 167 1.82 3.92 17.06
N GLU A 168 2.68 4.85 17.48
CA GLU A 168 2.98 5.11 18.88
C GLU A 168 2.63 6.57 19.19
N ARG A 169 1.72 6.83 20.14
CA ARG A 169 1.28 8.18 20.52
C ARG A 169 0.89 9.05 19.32
N ARG A 170 0.13 8.44 18.39
CA ARG A 170 -0.34 9.06 17.14
C ARG A 170 0.73 9.49 16.14
N VAL A 171 1.96 9.00 16.29
CA VAL A 171 3.03 9.15 15.29
C VAL A 171 3.52 7.78 14.83
N ASP A 172 4.24 7.74 13.72
CA ASP A 172 4.83 6.52 13.19
C ASP A 172 5.73 5.84 14.25
N GLY A 173 5.42 4.60 14.59
CA GLY A 173 6.13 3.82 15.60
C GLY A 173 7.43 3.17 15.10
N GLY A 174 7.78 3.37 13.83
CA GLY A 174 8.99 2.85 13.21
C GLY A 174 8.94 1.36 12.86
N LEU A 175 7.76 0.74 12.92
CA LEU A 175 7.52 -0.65 12.56
C LEU A 175 7.13 -0.78 11.07
N ARG A 176 7.70 -1.76 10.38
CA ARG A 176 7.39 -2.13 8.99
C ARG A 176 7.23 -3.64 8.88
N PHE A 177 6.47 -4.03 7.87
CA PHE A 177 6.27 -5.42 7.46
C PHE A 177 6.89 -5.58 6.08
N GLN A 178 7.86 -6.50 5.95
CA GLN A 178 8.52 -6.81 4.68
C GLN A 178 9.17 -8.18 4.82
N ASP A 179 9.16 -9.01 3.78
CA ASP A 179 10.03 -10.19 3.72
C ASP A 179 11.51 -9.74 3.68
N LEU A 180 12.25 -10.02 4.75
CA LEU A 180 13.64 -9.59 4.93
C LEU A 180 14.64 -10.70 4.63
N ASN A 181 14.22 -11.95 4.74
CA ASN A 181 15.09 -13.12 4.63
C ASN A 181 14.90 -13.90 3.31
N GLY A 182 13.88 -13.56 2.52
CA GLY A 182 13.55 -14.16 1.23
C GLY A 182 12.81 -15.50 1.32
N ASP A 183 12.15 -15.81 2.44
CA ASP A 183 11.39 -17.05 2.61
C ASP A 183 9.94 -16.99 2.09
N GLY A 184 9.50 -15.82 1.62
CA GLY A 184 8.16 -15.60 1.09
C GLY A 184 7.12 -15.25 2.15
N LEU A 185 7.48 -15.23 3.44
CA LEU A 185 6.63 -14.70 4.51
C LEU A 185 7.05 -13.29 4.87
N VAL A 186 6.08 -12.46 5.25
CA VAL A 186 6.39 -11.11 5.69
C VAL A 186 7.01 -11.12 7.09
N ASP A 187 8.18 -10.49 7.24
CA ASP A 187 8.81 -10.28 8.55
C ASP A 187 8.43 -8.92 9.13
N MET A 188 8.75 -8.71 10.41
CA MET A 188 8.65 -7.39 11.04
C MET A 188 10.02 -6.80 11.34
N ILE A 189 10.18 -5.50 11.03
CA ILE A 189 11.34 -4.71 11.45
C ILE A 189 10.88 -3.42 12.12
N ARG A 190 11.44 -3.14 13.30
CA ARG A 190 11.28 -1.87 14.00
C ARG A 190 12.61 -1.19 14.18
N THR A 191 12.65 0.11 13.98
CA THR A 191 13.75 0.96 14.43
C THR A 191 13.27 2.06 15.37
N TYR A 192 14.10 2.43 16.34
CA TYR A 192 13.86 3.56 17.24
C TYR A 192 15.18 4.24 17.58
N THR A 193 15.30 5.51 17.23
CA THR A 193 16.43 6.35 17.63
C THR A 193 16.12 6.98 18.98
N GLN A 194 16.95 6.68 19.98
CA GLN A 194 16.80 7.27 21.30
C GLN A 194 16.98 8.80 21.24
N PRO A 195 16.06 9.58 21.83
CA PRO A 195 16.10 11.04 21.70
C PRO A 195 17.24 11.69 22.50
N TYR A 196 17.81 10.98 23.48
CA TYR A 196 18.81 11.55 24.40
C TYR A 196 20.26 11.37 23.90
N ASP A 197 20.59 10.21 23.35
CA ASP A 197 21.96 9.87 22.92
C ASP A 197 22.07 9.57 21.41
N GLY A 198 20.95 9.53 20.68
CA GLY A 198 20.91 9.23 19.25
C GLY A 198 21.16 7.76 18.91
N GLN A 199 21.17 6.85 19.90
CA GLN A 199 21.38 5.43 19.63
C GLN A 199 20.22 4.85 18.81
N LEU A 200 20.53 4.29 17.64
CA LEU A 200 19.58 3.53 16.84
C LEU A 200 19.42 2.12 17.41
N ASN A 201 18.21 1.78 17.81
CA ASN A 201 17.84 0.43 18.23
C ASN A 201 17.01 -0.22 17.14
N THR A 202 17.30 -1.50 16.86
CA THR A 202 16.62 -2.29 15.84
C THR A 202 16.11 -3.58 16.45
N TRP A 203 14.85 -3.91 16.16
CA TRP A 203 14.25 -5.21 16.46
C TRP A 203 13.78 -5.83 15.16
N VAL A 204 14.11 -7.10 14.95
CA VAL A 204 13.67 -7.90 13.80
C VAL A 204 12.98 -9.13 14.32
N TYR A 205 11.80 -9.42 13.79
CA TYR A 205 11.04 -10.63 14.08
C TYR A 205 10.86 -11.35 12.75
N LEU A 206 11.53 -12.50 12.63
CA LEU A 206 11.34 -13.37 11.47
C LEU A 206 10.02 -14.12 11.64
N ASN A 207 9.16 -14.02 10.65
CA ASN A 207 7.94 -14.79 10.61
C ASN A 207 8.29 -16.25 10.31
N GLN A 208 7.64 -17.17 10.99
CA GLN A 208 7.85 -18.62 10.83
C GLN A 208 6.54 -19.34 10.46
N GLY A 209 5.52 -18.55 10.11
CA GLY A 209 4.14 -19.01 10.01
C GLY A 209 3.56 -19.42 11.36
N THR A 210 2.36 -19.97 11.33
CA THR A 210 1.69 -20.50 12.54
C THR A 210 2.01 -21.98 12.80
N GLY A 211 2.69 -22.65 11.86
CA GLY A 211 2.94 -24.09 11.91
C GLY A 211 1.67 -24.96 11.76
N VAL A 212 0.54 -24.35 11.39
CA VAL A 212 -0.75 -25.01 11.15
C VAL A 212 -1.22 -24.64 9.74
N GLU A 213 -0.66 -25.34 8.75
CA GLU A 213 -1.19 -25.46 7.39
C GLU A 213 -1.27 -26.93 6.99
#